data_AF-A0ABD5SGX0-F1
#
_entry.id   AF-A0ABD5SGX0-F1
#
_cell.length_a   1.000
_cell.length_b   1.000
_cell.length_c   1.000
_cell.angle_alpha   90.00
_cell.angle_beta   90.00
_cell.angle_gamma   90.00
#
_symmetry.space_group_name_H-M   'P 1'
#
loop_
_entity.id
_entity.type
_entity.pdbx_description
1 polymer ?
#
loop_
_entity_poly.entity_id
_entity_poly.type
_entity_poly.pdbx_seq_one_letter_code
_entity_poly.pdbx_strand_id
1 'polypeptide(L)'
;RVKRAATALRVGRLVVNQPGIATVGSPRNGFPVTPVLGGGADEGSQLGGGLGVEDFIETTAIATDAAPIPAMDGPGAGETWRGP
;
A
#
# COMPACT_ATOMS: atom_id res chain seq x y z
N ARG A 1 -10.99 -23.49 4.52
CA ARG A 1 -12.12 -23.02 5.35
C ARG A 1 -11.85 -21.60 5.88
N VAL A 2 -10.75 -21.40 6.61
CA VAL A 2 -10.34 -20.06 7.12
C VAL A 2 -10.26 -18.99 6.02
N LYS A 3 -9.61 -19.27 4.87
CA LYS A 3 -9.56 -18.32 3.73
C LYS A 3 -10.95 -17.87 3.25
N ARG A 4 -11.90 -18.80 3.13
CA ARG A 4 -13.28 -18.47 2.75
C ARG A 4 -13.99 -17.62 3.79
N ALA A 5 -13.78 -17.91 5.08
CA ALA A 5 -14.32 -17.10 6.17
C ALA A 5 -13.72 -15.68 6.17
N ALA A 6 -12.41 -15.55 5.96
CA ALA A 6 -11.74 -14.24 5.85
C ALA A 6 -12.34 -13.40 4.70
N THR A 7 -12.53 -13.99 3.53
CA THR A 7 -13.15 -13.31 2.38
C THR A 7 -14.61 -12.93 2.65
N ALA A 8 -15.39 -13.83 3.25
CA ALA A 8 -16.81 -13.58 3.51
C ALA A 8 -17.03 -12.51 4.58
N LEU A 9 -16.19 -12.47 5.62
CA LEU A 9 -16.29 -11.52 6.73
C LEU A 9 -15.76 -10.12 6.36
N ARG A 10 -14.99 -10.00 5.27
CA ARG A 10 -14.41 -8.73 4.79
C ARG A 10 -13.59 -7.98 5.85
N VAL A 11 -12.95 -8.71 6.76
CA VAL A 11 -12.17 -8.15 7.87
C VAL A 11 -10.72 -7.86 7.45
N GLY A 12 -10.15 -6.80 8.03
CA GLY A 12 -8.74 -6.46 7.83
C GLY A 12 -7.75 -7.41 8.51
N ARG A 13 -8.10 -7.94 9.69
CA ARG A 13 -7.33 -8.95 10.41
C ARG A 13 -8.25 -10.04 10.95
N LEU A 14 -7.88 -11.30 10.69
CA LEU A 14 -8.56 -12.47 11.23
C LEU A 14 -7.58 -13.29 12.07
N VAL A 15 -7.82 -13.37 13.38
CA VAL A 15 -7.09 -14.28 14.27
C VAL A 15 -7.91 -15.54 14.51
N VAL A 16 -7.28 -16.70 14.47
CA VAL A 16 -7.92 -18.01 14.62
C VAL A 16 -7.22 -18.78 15.72
N ASN A 17 -7.98 -19.38 16.63
CA ASN A 17 -7.45 -20.11 17.79
C ASN A 17 -6.52 -19.27 18.67
N GLN A 18 -6.80 -17.97 18.78
CA GLN A 18 -6.03 -17.00 19.54
C GLN A 18 -6.99 -16.06 20.27
N PRO A 19 -6.56 -15.44 21.39
CA PRO A 19 -7.39 -14.44 22.06
C PRO A 19 -7.62 -13.24 21.15
N GLY A 20 -8.78 -12.59 21.29
CA GLY A 20 -9.15 -11.44 20.46
C GLY A 20 -8.11 -10.32 20.46
N ILE A 21 -7.44 -10.08 21.60
CA ILE A 21 -6.37 -9.08 21.71
C ILE A 21 -5.20 -9.34 20.75
N ALA A 22 -5.01 -10.57 20.27
CA ALA A 22 -3.95 -10.89 19.32
C ALA A 22 -4.13 -10.21 17.96
N THR A 23 -5.29 -9.61 17.66
CA THR A 23 -5.52 -8.81 16.45
C THR A 23 -4.62 -7.58 16.37
N VAL A 24 -4.18 -7.03 17.51
CA VAL A 24 -3.19 -5.93 17.55
C VAL A 24 -1.80 -6.37 17.08
N GLY A 25 -1.56 -7.68 17.02
CA GLY A 25 -0.31 -8.29 16.58
C GLY A 25 0.43 -8.99 17.72
N SER A 26 1.12 -10.08 17.38
CA SER A 26 2.00 -10.78 18.30
C SER A 26 3.09 -11.54 17.54
N PRO A 27 4.23 -11.85 18.18
CA PRO A 27 5.25 -12.71 17.58
C PRO A 27 4.75 -14.09 17.14
N ARG A 28 3.60 -14.54 17.68
CA ARG A 28 3.02 -15.87 17.40
C ARG A 28 2.08 -15.90 16.19
N ASN A 29 1.69 -14.76 15.64
CA ASN A 29 0.69 -14.70 14.57
C ASN A 29 1.11 -13.92 13.32
N GLY A 30 2.34 -13.40 13.31
CA GLY A 30 2.93 -12.76 12.13
C GLY A 30 2.35 -11.39 11.79
N PHE A 31 1.38 -10.88 12.55
CA PHE A 31 0.95 -9.49 12.42
C PHE A 31 1.95 -8.58 13.16
N PRO A 32 2.40 -7.48 12.53
CA PRO A 32 3.10 -6.41 13.23
C PRO A 32 2.24 -5.89 14.38
N VAL A 33 2.90 -5.62 15.51
CA VAL A 33 2.27 -4.98 16.67
C VAL A 33 1.88 -3.56 16.28
N THR A 34 0.61 -3.23 16.44
CA THR A 34 0.07 -1.90 16.18
C THR A 34 -1.00 -1.53 17.20
N PRO A 35 -0.94 -0.33 17.79
CA PRO A 35 -1.95 0.12 18.73
C PRO A 35 -3.24 0.59 18.05
N VAL A 36 -3.23 0.84 16.73
CA VAL A 36 -4.38 1.37 15.98
C VAL A 36 -4.76 0.41 14.87
N LEU A 37 -6.01 -0.06 14.89
CA LEU A 37 -6.59 -0.93 13.88
C LEU A 37 -7.66 -0.15 13.10
N GLY A 38 -7.51 -0.07 11.79
CA GLY A 38 -8.53 0.43 10.88
C GLY A 38 -9.49 -0.68 10.44
N GLY A 39 -10.78 -0.34 10.37
CA GLY A 39 -11.86 -1.24 9.95
C GLY A 39 -12.09 -1.35 8.44
N GLY A 40 -11.29 -0.66 7.64
CA GLY A 40 -11.44 -0.57 6.19
C GLY A 40 -12.59 0.32 5.74
N ALA A 41 -12.82 0.34 4.43
CA ALA A 41 -13.78 1.25 3.80
C ALA A 41 -15.23 1.02 4.25
N ASP A 42 -15.59 -0.22 4.61
CA ASP A 42 -16.91 -0.55 5.14
C ASP A 42 -17.20 0.16 6.49
N GLU A 43 -16.15 0.54 7.23
CA GLU A 43 -16.22 1.31 8.48
C GLU A 43 -15.77 2.77 8.30
N GLY A 44 -15.61 3.25 7.06
CA GLY A 44 -15.15 4.61 6.77
C GLY A 44 -13.68 4.87 7.11
N SER A 45 -12.88 3.81 7.31
CA SER A 45 -11.44 3.92 7.54
C SER A 45 -10.67 3.74 6.24
N GLN A 46 -9.66 4.57 6.01
CA GLN A 46 -8.73 4.42 4.88
C GLN A 46 -7.83 3.18 5.03
N LEU A 47 -7.78 2.59 6.23
CA LEU A 47 -6.94 1.45 6.56
C LEU A 47 -7.80 0.24 6.87
N GLY A 48 -7.53 -0.89 6.19
CA GLY A 48 -8.17 -2.18 6.44
C GLY A 48 -7.26 -3.12 7.24
N GLY A 49 -6.64 -2.63 8.31
CA GLY A 49 -5.58 -3.35 9.01
C GLY A 49 -4.92 -2.52 10.09
N GLY A 50 -3.70 -2.90 10.47
CA GLY A 50 -2.97 -2.19 11.51
C GLY A 50 -2.14 -1.05 10.94
N LEU A 51 -2.18 0.10 11.61
CA LEU A 51 -1.42 1.28 11.27
C LEU A 51 0.07 1.05 11.60
N GLY A 52 0.92 1.13 10.59
CA GLY A 52 2.37 1.01 10.68
C GLY A 52 3.09 2.34 10.56
N VAL A 53 4.42 2.33 10.65
CA VAL A 53 5.25 3.54 10.50
C VAL A 53 5.25 3.99 9.03
N GLU A 54 5.21 3.03 8.12
CA GLU A 54 5.10 3.20 6.68
C GLU A 54 3.88 4.03 6.26
N ASP A 55 2.78 3.97 7.02
CA ASP A 55 1.57 4.77 6.76
C ASP A 55 1.78 6.27 7.06
N PHE A 56 2.87 6.63 7.74
CA PHE A 56 3.25 8.01 8.06
C PHE A 56 4.40 8.53 7.19
N ILE A 57 4.89 7.75 6.23
CA ILE A 57 6.01 8.14 5.38
C ILE A 57 5.48 8.45 3.98
N GLU A 58 5.60 9.71 3.58
CA GLU A 58 5.39 10.09 2.18
C GLU A 58 6.62 9.68 1.36
N THR A 59 6.40 8.85 0.33
CA THR A 59 7.46 8.35 -0.55
C THR A 59 7.32 8.96 -1.94
N THR A 60 8.36 9.66 -2.40
CA THR A 60 8.43 10.19 -3.76
C THR A 60 9.10 9.18 -4.68
N ALA A 61 8.34 8.61 -5.61
CA ALA A 61 8.91 7.77 -6.66
C ALA A 61 9.66 8.63 -7.70
N ILE A 62 10.92 8.29 -7.95
CA ILE A 62 11.72 8.87 -9.03
C ILE A 62 11.74 7.86 -10.17
N ALA A 63 11.13 8.22 -11.30
CA ALA A 63 11.19 7.42 -12.52
C ALA A 63 12.46 7.78 -13.30
N THR A 64 13.17 6.78 -13.79
CA THR A 64 14.30 6.95 -14.72
C THR A 64 14.03 6.14 -15.97
N ASP A 65 14.38 6.68 -17.13
CA ASP A 65 14.26 5.94 -18.39
C ASP A 65 15.24 4.77 -18.41
N ALA A 66 14.69 3.55 -18.48
CA ALA A 66 15.47 2.31 -18.57
C ALA A 66 15.88 1.98 -20.01
N ALA A 67 15.23 2.61 -20.99
CA ALA A 67 15.53 2.46 -22.40
C ALA A 67 15.61 3.85 -23.05
N PRO A 68 16.53 4.07 -24.01
CA PRO A 68 16.52 5.29 -24.80
C PRO A 68 15.15 5.51 -25.42
N ILE A 69 14.58 6.69 -25.22
CA ILE A 69 13.39 7.11 -25.98
C ILE A 69 13.81 7.08 -27.47
N PRO A 70 13.12 6.32 -28.33
CA PRO A 70 13.44 6.32 -29.76
C PRO A 70 13.31 7.75 -30.27
N ALA A 71 14.25 8.16 -31.13
CA ALA A 71 14.24 9.49 -31.73
C ALA A 71 12.85 9.75 -32.32
N MET A 72 12.18 10.79 -31.84
CA MET A 72 10.98 11.28 -32.49
C MET A 72 11.40 12.01 -33.75
N ASP A 73 10.78 11.70 -34.89
CA ASP A 73 10.94 12.48 -36.13
C ASP A 73 10.23 13.84 -35.95
N GLY A 74 10.87 14.76 -35.23
CA GLY A 74 10.36 16.09 -34.95
C GLY A 74 11.17 16.80 -33.84
N PRO A 75 11.18 18.14 -33.81
CA PRO A 75 11.98 18.89 -32.84
C PRO A 75 11.56 18.53 -31.40
N GLY A 76 12.50 18.02 -30.63
CA GLY A 76 12.24 17.55 -29.26
C GLY A 76 11.87 18.68 -28.31
N ALA A 77 11.10 18.37 -27.26
CA ALA A 77 10.82 19.31 -26.17
C ALA A 77 12.14 19.69 -25.45
N GLY A 78 12.70 20.84 -25.81
CA GLY A 78 14.02 21.29 -25.37
C GLY A 78 14.90 21.83 -26.49
N GLU A 79 14.53 21.60 -27.75
CA GLU A 79 15.12 22.32 -28.88
C GLU A 79 14.67 23.78 -28.78
N THR A 80 15.57 24.60 -28.26
CA THR A 80 15.41 26.05 -28.23
C THR A 80 15.11 26.49 -29.66
N TRP A 81 13.90 27.01 -29.89
CA TRP A 81 13.49 27.55 -31.19
C TRP A 81 14.51 28.60 -31.61
N ARG A 82 15.45 28.22 -32.49
CA ARG A 82 16.33 29.16 -33.17
C ARG A 82 15.58 29.56 -34.42
N GLY A 83 14.81 30.64 -34.32
CA GLY A 83 14.12 31.25 -35.46
C GLY A 83 15.08 31.63 -36.60
N PRO A 84 14.54 32.13 -37.72
CA PRO A 84 15.35 32.64 -38.82
C PRO A 84 16.28 33.79 -38.39
#